data_AF-A0A434AAU3-F1
#
_entry.id   AF-A0A434AAU3-F1
#
_cell.length_a   1.000
_cell.length_b   1.000
_cell.length_c   1.000
_cell.angle_alpha   90.00
_cell.angle_beta   90.00
_cell.angle_gamma   90.00
#
_symmetry.space_group_name_H-M   'P 1'
#
loop_
_entity.id
_entity.type
_entity.pdbx_description
1 polymer ?
#
loop_
_entity_poly.entity_id
_entity_poly.type
_entity_poly.pdbx_seq_one_letter_code
_entity_poly.pdbx_strand_id
1 'polypeptide(L)'
;MKTKTTFLIGIFLLVLLFPYSILYLNSDFLSSVLPGWHTTIYPLATLLKFIILLIVSFYYWKLSKIRTEVNFKNVIIYFLLTAPAVLITKMDLYTLFHYSPNNTENLMTTIRTVIFIRIFTNILFFTGQILFAVYYKKQSRKLT
;
A
#
# COMPACT_ATOMS: atom_id res chain seq x y z
N MET A 1 -22.61 6.52 -1.86
CA MET A 1 -21.60 6.62 -2.94
C MET A 1 -21.74 5.40 -3.85
N LYS A 2 -21.66 5.58 -5.18
CA LYS A 2 -21.81 4.45 -6.12
C LYS A 2 -20.65 3.46 -5.93
N THR A 3 -20.95 2.18 -5.80
CA THR A 3 -19.92 1.11 -5.66
C THR A 3 -18.85 1.15 -6.75
N LYS A 4 -19.24 1.49 -7.99
CA LYS A 4 -18.31 1.66 -9.11
C LYS A 4 -17.23 2.72 -8.84
N THR A 5 -17.59 3.83 -8.20
CA THR A 5 -16.62 4.88 -7.85
C THR A 5 -15.64 4.42 -6.77
N THR A 6 -16.12 3.64 -5.79
CA THR A 6 -15.25 3.04 -4.77
C THR A 6 -14.27 2.03 -5.37
N PHE A 7 -14.73 1.22 -6.33
CA PHE A 7 -13.85 0.30 -7.06
C PHE A 7 -12.78 1.05 -7.85
N LEU A 8 -13.13 2.14 -8.54
CA LEU A 8 -12.16 2.99 -9.25
C LEU A 8 -11.12 3.60 -8.31
N ILE A 9 -11.49 4.00 -7.10
CA ILE A 9 -10.53 4.48 -6.08
C ILE A 9 -9.55 3.37 -5.69
N GLY A 10 -10.05 2.14 -5.51
CA GLY A 10 -9.21 0.97 -5.24
C GLY A 10 -8.21 0.71 -6.38
N ILE A 11 -8.67 0.76 -7.64
CA ILE A 11 -7.81 0.64 -8.82
C ILE A 11 -6.77 1.77 -8.85
N PHE A 12 -7.17 3.01 -8.57
CA PHE A 12 -6.25 4.14 -8.56
C PHE A 12 -5.10 3.93 -7.56
N LEU A 13 -5.43 3.51 -6.32
CA LEU A 13 -4.42 3.17 -5.31
C LEU A 13 -3.54 1.99 -5.74
N LEU A 14 -4.12 0.99 -6.42
CA LEU A 14 -3.40 -0.16 -6.94
C LEU A 14 -2.40 0.21 -8.03
N VAL A 15 -2.81 1.07 -8.97
CA VAL A 15 -1.93 1.62 -10.02
C VAL A 15 -0.82 2.45 -9.40
N LEU A 16 -1.11 3.25 -8.37
CA LEU A 16 -0.08 4.04 -7.69
C LEU A 16 0.96 3.16 -6.99
N LEU A 17 0.51 2.07 -6.34
CA LEU A 17 1.41 1.13 -5.67
C LEU A 17 2.09 0.15 -6.64
N PHE A 18 1.66 0.09 -7.92
CA PHE A 18 2.15 -0.89 -8.88
C PHE A 18 3.69 -0.89 -8.94
N PRO A 19 4.34 -2.06 -8.90
CA PRO A 19 5.79 -2.18 -8.97
C PRO A 19 6.27 -1.96 -10.42
N TYR A 20 6.28 -0.72 -10.90
CA TYR A 20 6.61 -0.36 -12.30
C TYR A 20 7.96 -0.87 -12.80
N SER A 21 8.92 -1.07 -11.91
CA SER A 21 10.19 -1.72 -12.23
C SER A 21 10.02 -3.16 -12.75
N ILE A 22 8.90 -3.85 -12.46
CA ILE A 22 8.53 -5.14 -13.09
C ILE A 22 8.28 -5.02 -14.58
N LEU A 23 7.95 -3.83 -15.11
CA LEU A 23 7.79 -3.65 -16.56
C LEU A 23 9.15 -3.57 -17.28
N TYR A 24 10.20 -3.19 -16.57
CA TYR A 24 11.59 -3.19 -17.05
C TYR A 24 12.24 -4.55 -16.73
N LEU A 25 11.67 -5.62 -17.28
CA LEU A 25 12.22 -6.98 -17.18
C LEU A 25 13.57 -7.07 -17.93
N ASN A 26 14.65 -6.70 -17.27
CA ASN A 26 15.92 -7.37 -17.51
C ASN A 26 15.85 -8.75 -16.85
N SER A 27 16.44 -9.77 -17.48
CA SER A 27 16.50 -11.17 -17.00
C SER A 27 17.06 -11.33 -15.59
N ASP A 28 17.67 -10.27 -15.07
CA ASP A 28 18.22 -10.10 -13.73
C ASP A 28 17.18 -9.70 -12.67
N PHE A 29 15.90 -9.99 -12.88
CA PHE A 29 14.84 -9.72 -11.89
C PHE A 29 15.03 -10.45 -10.55
N LEU A 30 15.93 -11.44 -10.52
CA LEU A 30 16.40 -12.15 -9.34
C LEU A 30 17.87 -11.84 -8.99
N SER A 31 18.57 -11.04 -9.80
CA SER A 31 20.01 -10.80 -9.68
C SER A 31 20.34 -9.32 -9.33
N SER A 32 21.35 -9.19 -8.46
CA SER A 32 21.56 -8.17 -7.43
C SER A 32 21.93 -6.73 -7.79
N VAL A 33 21.59 -5.81 -6.88
CA VAL A 33 22.01 -4.38 -6.85
C VAL A 33 23.28 -4.15 -6.00
N LEU A 34 23.84 -5.19 -5.36
CA LEU A 34 25.18 -5.17 -4.77
C LEU A 34 26.13 -5.93 -5.70
N PRO A 35 27.21 -5.30 -6.22
CA PRO A 35 28.22 -6.04 -6.96
C PRO A 35 28.91 -7.02 -5.99
N GLY A 36 28.50 -8.30 -6.04
CA GLY A 36 29.04 -9.39 -5.22
C GLY A 36 28.03 -10.20 -4.39
N TRP A 37 26.77 -9.77 -4.23
CA TRP A 37 25.75 -10.50 -3.44
C TRP A 37 24.44 -10.61 -4.23
N HIS A 38 24.26 -11.71 -4.99
CA HIS A 38 23.14 -11.99 -5.92
C HIS A 38 21.74 -12.14 -5.30
N THR A 39 21.20 -11.13 -4.61
CA THR A 39 19.76 -11.04 -4.31
C THR A 39 19.21 -9.61 -4.40
N THR A 40 18.61 -9.26 -5.55
CA THR A 40 17.65 -8.15 -5.64
C THR A 40 16.34 -8.62 -5.02
N ILE A 41 16.24 -8.59 -3.70
CA ILE A 41 14.94 -8.74 -3.05
C ILE A 41 14.18 -7.44 -3.34
N TYR A 42 13.35 -7.47 -4.38
CA TYR A 42 12.36 -6.43 -4.59
C TYR A 42 11.62 -6.20 -3.27
N PRO A 43 11.40 -4.95 -2.81
CA PRO A 43 10.94 -4.69 -1.46
C PRO A 43 9.67 -5.48 -1.15
N LEU A 44 9.83 -6.58 -0.42
CA LEU A 44 8.82 -7.62 -0.21
C LEU A 44 7.55 -7.02 0.41
N ALA A 45 7.74 -6.00 1.26
CA ALA A 45 6.67 -5.23 1.87
C ALA A 45 5.78 -4.49 0.83
N THR A 46 6.35 -3.95 -0.24
CA THR A 46 5.61 -3.27 -1.29
C THR A 46 4.80 -4.26 -2.12
N LEU A 47 5.38 -5.41 -2.47
CA LEU A 47 4.66 -6.49 -3.17
C LEU A 47 3.52 -7.05 -2.33
N LEU A 48 3.75 -7.26 -1.04
CA LEU A 48 2.72 -7.73 -0.12
C LEU A 48 1.53 -6.75 -0.07
N LYS A 49 1.80 -5.45 0.09
CA LYS A 49 0.77 -4.40 0.05
C LYS A 49 0.02 -4.38 -1.28
N PHE A 50 0.73 -4.61 -2.40
CA PHE A 50 0.15 -4.68 -3.73
C PHE A 50 -0.84 -5.83 -3.85
N ILE A 51 -0.43 -7.04 -3.47
CA ILE A 51 -1.29 -8.24 -3.48
C ILE A 51 -2.54 -8.03 -2.62
N ILE A 52 -2.37 -7.44 -1.43
CA ILE A 52 -3.50 -7.17 -0.54
C ILE A 52 -4.48 -6.16 -1.17
N LEU A 53 -3.98 -5.07 -1.78
CA LEU A 53 -4.83 -4.10 -2.48
C LEU A 53 -5.52 -4.70 -3.70
N LEU A 54 -4.88 -5.63 -4.40
CA LEU A 54 -5.48 -6.38 -5.52
C LEU A 54 -6.67 -7.21 -5.03
N ILE A 55 -6.48 -7.97 -3.95
CA ILE A 55 -7.55 -8.75 -3.32
C ILE A 55 -8.71 -7.84 -2.89
N VAL A 56 -8.42 -6.71 -2.25
CA VAL A 56 -9.46 -5.76 -1.81
C VAL A 56 -10.20 -5.14 -2.99
N SER A 57 -9.49 -4.76 -4.05
CA SER A 57 -10.09 -4.23 -5.27
C SER A 57 -11.00 -5.26 -5.94
N PHE A 58 -10.60 -6.53 -5.97
CA PHE A 58 -11.43 -7.63 -6.45
C PHE A 58 -12.72 -7.78 -5.63
N TYR A 59 -12.65 -7.69 -4.31
CA TYR A 59 -13.85 -7.74 -3.46
C TYR A 59 -14.75 -6.51 -3.61
N TYR A 60 -14.20 -5.31 -3.80
CA TYR A 60 -15.00 -4.13 -4.13
C TYR A 60 -15.68 -4.27 -5.49
N TRP A 61 -15.01 -4.85 -6.49
CA TRP A 61 -15.62 -5.19 -7.77
C TRP A 61 -16.79 -6.16 -7.61
N LYS A 62 -16.59 -7.25 -6.86
CA LYS A 62 -17.66 -8.20 -6.55
C LYS A 62 -18.84 -7.51 -5.87
N LEU A 63 -18.58 -6.65 -4.89
CA LEU A 63 -19.61 -5.89 -4.19
C LEU A 63 -20.33 -4.91 -5.12
N SER A 64 -19.65 -4.35 -6.12
CA SER A 64 -20.24 -3.46 -7.12
C SER A 64 -21.25 -4.11 -8.06
N LYS A 65 -21.15 -5.43 -8.24
CA LYS A 65 -22.13 -6.20 -9.02
C LYS A 65 -23.42 -6.47 -8.24
N ILE A 66 -23.32 -6.56 -6.91
CA ILE A 66 -24.44 -6.97 -6.05
C ILE A 66 -25.17 -5.76 -5.47
N ARG A 67 -24.46 -4.67 -5.20
CA ARG A 67 -25.03 -3.43 -4.69
C ARG A 67 -24.63 -2.24 -5.53
N THR A 68 -25.57 -1.32 -5.70
CA THR A 68 -25.34 -0.03 -6.35
C THR A 68 -24.65 0.97 -5.42
N GLU A 69 -24.85 0.83 -4.11
CA GLU A 69 -24.42 1.82 -3.12
C GLU A 69 -23.60 1.25 -1.95
N VAL A 70 -22.61 2.03 -1.54
CA VAL A 70 -21.76 1.83 -0.36
C VAL A 70 -21.92 3.03 0.57
N ASN A 71 -21.87 2.78 1.87
CA ASN A 71 -21.79 3.84 2.86
C ASN A 71 -20.50 4.63 2.67
N PHE A 72 -20.64 5.91 2.29
CA PHE A 72 -19.54 6.82 1.99
C PHE A 72 -18.58 7.00 3.17
N LYS A 73 -19.09 7.04 4.40
CA LYS A 73 -18.28 7.21 5.62
C LYS A 73 -17.24 6.09 5.75
N ASN A 74 -17.63 4.84 5.50
CA ASN A 74 -16.73 3.70 5.60
C ASN A 74 -15.65 3.73 4.51
N VAL A 75 -16.01 4.20 3.32
CA VAL A 75 -15.07 4.32 2.18
C VAL A 75 -14.04 5.40 2.45
N ILE A 76 -14.45 6.58 2.94
CA ILE A 76 -13.50 7.65 3.29
C ILE A 76 -12.55 7.18 4.38
N ILE A 77 -13.06 6.54 5.45
CA ILE A 77 -12.21 6.06 6.54
C ILE A 77 -11.19 5.04 6.00
N TYR A 78 -11.63 4.09 5.16
CA TYR A 78 -10.73 3.15 4.51
C TYR A 78 -9.66 3.87 3.68
N PHE A 79 -10.07 4.82 2.84
CA PHE A 79 -9.17 5.57 1.97
C PHE A 79 -8.15 6.37 2.79
N LEU A 80 -8.59 7.06 3.84
CA LEU A 80 -7.73 7.87 4.70
C LEU A 80 -6.69 7.02 5.45
N LEU A 81 -7.03 5.77 5.80
CA LEU A 81 -6.11 4.84 6.44
C LEU A 81 -5.11 4.22 5.45
N THR A 82 -5.53 4.00 4.21
CA THR A 82 -4.72 3.26 3.22
C THR A 82 -3.89 4.16 2.31
N ALA A 83 -4.41 5.31 1.88
CA ALA A 83 -3.73 6.21 0.95
C ALA A 83 -2.39 6.75 1.47
N PRO A 84 -2.26 7.23 2.73
CA PRO A 84 -0.97 7.70 3.25
C PRO A 84 0.07 6.59 3.27
N ALA A 85 -0.33 5.36 3.60
CA ALA A 85 0.56 4.23 3.62
C ALA A 85 1.03 3.82 2.22
N VAL A 86 0.16 3.93 1.22
CA VAL A 86 0.50 3.68 -0.18
C VAL A 86 1.53 4.72 -0.68
N LEU A 87 1.29 6.00 -0.43
CA LEU A 87 2.18 7.10 -0.82
C LEU A 87 3.55 6.99 -0.16
N ILE A 88 3.60 6.82 1.16
CA ILE A 88 4.85 6.74 1.93
C ILE A 88 5.67 5.51 1.55
N THR A 89 5.03 4.43 1.08
CA THR A 89 5.76 3.24 0.61
C THR A 89 6.59 3.53 -0.64
N LYS A 90 6.16 4.48 -1.49
CA LYS A 90 6.87 4.88 -2.72
C LYS A 90 7.87 6.01 -2.49
N MET A 91 7.72 6.78 -1.42
CA MET A 91 8.62 7.88 -1.10
C MET A 91 9.94 7.36 -0.54
N ASP A 92 11.05 7.96 -0.98
CA ASP A 92 12.33 7.81 -0.30
C ASP A 92 12.37 8.79 0.89
N LEU A 93 12.09 8.25 2.07
CA LEU A 93 12.07 9.04 3.30
C LEU A 93 13.46 9.56 3.67
N TYR A 94 14.55 8.90 3.26
CA TYR A 94 15.90 9.33 3.63
C TYR A 94 16.31 10.61 2.90
N THR A 95 15.93 10.75 1.63
CA THR A 95 16.13 11.99 0.88
C THR A 95 15.22 13.12 1.38
N LEU A 96 13.97 12.82 1.79
CA LEU A 96 13.07 13.81 2.38
C LEU A 96 13.59 14.40 3.70
N PHE A 97 14.31 13.62 4.50
CA PHE A 97 14.93 14.10 5.73
C PHE A 97 16.38 14.59 5.55
N HIS A 98 16.78 14.90 4.32
CA HIS A 98 18.12 15.42 3.99
C HIS A 98 19.25 14.59 4.62
N TYR A 99 19.17 13.27 4.49
CA TYR A 99 20.25 12.39 4.94
C TYR A 99 21.57 12.80 4.28
N SER A 100 22.51 13.30 5.08
CA SER A 100 23.89 13.58 4.68
C SER A 100 24.82 12.63 5.42
N PRO A 101 25.58 11.78 4.72
CA PRO A 101 26.51 10.85 5.37
C PRO A 101 27.63 11.57 6.15
N ASN A 102 27.84 12.87 5.90
CA ASN A 102 28.85 13.68 6.59
C ASN A 102 28.36 14.29 7.90
N ASN A 103 27.08 14.16 8.25
CA ASN A 103 26.51 14.69 9.49
C ASN A 103 25.98 13.56 10.38
N THR A 104 26.92 12.89 11.06
CA THR A 104 26.66 11.70 11.89
C THR A 104 25.82 11.98 13.14
N GLU A 105 25.78 13.22 13.62
CA GLU A 105 24.98 13.62 14.80
C GLU A 105 23.47 13.40 14.58
N ASN A 106 22.98 13.69 13.36
CA ASN A 106 21.56 13.57 13.02
C ASN A 106 21.20 12.25 12.32
N LEU A 107 22.17 11.35 12.13
CA LEU A 107 21.94 10.08 11.45
C LEU A 107 20.99 9.19 12.27
N MET A 108 21.24 9.04 13.57
CA MET A 108 20.45 8.16 14.43
C MET A 108 19.01 8.67 14.60
N THR A 109 18.81 9.98 14.69
CA THR A 109 17.47 10.61 14.77
C THR A 109 16.69 10.45 13.47
N THR A 110 17.37 10.59 12.32
CA THR A 110 16.78 10.37 11.00
C THR A 110 16.35 8.92 10.81
N ILE A 111 17.22 7.95 11.13
CA ILE A 111 16.89 6.52 11.06
C ILE A 111 15.69 6.19 11.95
N ARG A 112 15.69 6.63 13.21
CA ARG A 112 14.56 6.41 14.14
C ARG A 112 13.25 6.98 13.61
N THR A 113 13.29 8.20 13.06
CA THR A 113 12.12 8.86 12.47
C THR A 113 11.59 8.09 11.26
N VAL A 114 12.46 7.68 10.33
CA VAL A 114 12.08 6.90 9.15
C VAL A 114 11.47 5.55 9.56
N ILE A 115 12.08 4.84 10.51
CA ILE A 115 11.55 3.57 11.03
C ILE A 115 10.17 3.79 11.66
N PHE A 116 10.02 4.81 12.51
CA PHE A 116 8.76 5.14 13.15
C PHE A 116 7.64 5.41 12.12
N ILE A 117 7.91 6.25 11.11
CA ILE A 117 6.96 6.54 10.03
C ILE A 117 6.59 5.27 9.27
N ARG A 118 7.56 4.40 8.96
CA ARG A 118 7.30 3.13 8.25
C ARG A 118 6.44 2.18 9.09
N ILE A 119 6.69 2.05 10.39
CA ILE A 119 5.89 1.21 11.28
C ILE A 119 4.47 1.78 11.39
N PHE A 120 4.35 3.08 11.67
CA PHE A 120 3.06 3.75 11.83
C PHE A 120 2.18 3.61 10.58
N THR A 121 2.75 3.84 9.40
CA THR A 121 2.03 3.70 8.13
C THR A 121 1.67 2.26 7.80
N ASN A 122 2.49 1.28 8.18
CA ASN A 122 2.13 -0.13 8.06
C ASN A 122 0.92 -0.48 8.94
N ILE A 123 0.90 -0.01 10.20
CA ILE A 123 -0.23 -0.21 11.10
C ILE A 123 -1.50 0.38 10.49
N LEU A 124 -1.45 1.65 10.03
CA LEU A 124 -2.58 2.30 9.35
C LEU A 124 -3.11 1.48 8.17
N PHE A 125 -2.21 0.97 7.32
CA PHE A 125 -2.57 0.13 6.19
C PHE A 125 -3.34 -1.11 6.64
N PHE A 126 -2.77 -1.89 7.56
CA PHE A 126 -3.40 -3.13 8.04
C PHE A 126 -4.73 -2.86 8.77
N THR A 127 -4.82 -1.80 9.57
CA THR A 127 -6.08 -1.37 10.18
C THR A 127 -7.14 -1.07 9.11
N GLY A 128 -6.76 -0.38 8.03
CA GLY A 128 -7.63 -0.14 6.88
C GLY A 128 -8.15 -1.44 6.26
N GLN A 129 -7.26 -2.42 6.04
CA GLN A 129 -7.65 -3.71 5.46
C GLN A 129 -8.57 -4.53 6.38
N ILE A 130 -8.31 -4.53 7.69
CA ILE A 130 -9.18 -5.19 8.68
C ILE A 130 -10.56 -4.55 8.68
N LEU A 131 -10.64 -3.21 8.68
CA LEU A 131 -11.91 -2.49 8.64
C LEU A 131 -12.70 -2.84 7.36
N PHE A 132 -12.02 -2.89 6.22
CA PHE A 132 -12.64 -3.33 4.96
C PHE A 132 -13.15 -4.77 5.04
N ALA A 133 -12.36 -5.71 5.58
CA ALA A 133 -12.76 -7.11 5.71
C ALA A 133 -14.02 -7.26 6.58
N VAL A 134 -14.09 -6.55 7.72
CA VAL A 134 -15.27 -6.51 8.59
C VAL A 134 -16.48 -5.92 7.85
N TYR A 135 -16.29 -4.80 7.15
CA TYR A 135 -17.34 -4.16 6.37
C TYR A 135 -17.90 -5.09 5.27
N TYR A 136 -17.00 -5.71 4.50
CA TYR A 136 -17.35 -6.63 3.43
C TYR A 136 -18.12 -7.84 3.98
N LYS A 137 -17.64 -8.46 5.07
CA LYS A 137 -18.32 -9.61 5.71
C LYS A 137 -19.71 -9.23 6.20
N LYS A 138 -19.87 -8.06 6.84
CA LYS A 138 -21.17 -7.55 7.30
C LYS A 138 -22.13 -7.34 6.12
N GLN A 139 -21.63 -6.85 5.00
CA GLN A 139 -22.47 -6.62 3.82
C GLN A 139 -22.83 -7.91 3.09
N SER A 140 -21.90 -8.86 2.98
CA SER A 140 -22.13 -10.16 2.36
C SER A 140 -23.18 -10.98 3.11
N ARG A 141 -23.22 -10.90 4.45
CA ARG A 141 -24.23 -11.58 5.27
C ARG A 141 -25.66 -11.06 5.10
N LYS A 142 -25.84 -9.84 4.57
CA LYS A 142 -27.18 -9.28 4.30
C LYS A 142 -27.77 -9.76 2.96
N LEU A 143 -27.01 -10.56 2.22
CA LEU A 143 -27.36 -11.03 0.88
C LEU A 143 -27.61 -12.55 0.84
N THR A 144 -27.19 -13.27 1.89
CA THR A 144 -27.54 -14.68 2.14
C THR A 144 -28.76 -14.72 3.05
#